data_AF-A0AA50HNW7-F1
#
_entry.id   AF-A0AA50HNW7-F1
#
_cell.length_a   1.000
_cell.length_b   1.000
_cell.length_c   1.000
_cell.angle_alpha   90.00
_cell.angle_beta   90.00
_cell.angle_gamma   90.00
#
_symmetry.space_group_name_H-M   'P 1'
#
loop_
_entity.id
_entity.type
_entity.pdbx_description
1 polymer ?
#
loop_
_entity_poly.entity_id
_entity_poly.type
_entity_poly.pdbx_seq_one_letter_code
_entity_poly.pdbx_strand_id
1 'polypeptide(L)'
;MQQPIEVNQLDIAFGGKAMKILPAYSAIPDEFKKDSNKWSQLVSKWFFGGLNKDEWPKAKDGVDWNLAMRNIQACLICFEPKHEHKIAGAAYLASQWFE
;
A
#
# COMPACT_ATOMS: atom_id res chain seq x y z
N MET A 1 12.02 -9.03 0.30
CA MET A 1 10.66 -8.57 -0.07
C MET A 1 9.74 -8.86 1.11
N GLN A 2 9.14 -7.84 1.72
CA GLN A 2 8.12 -8.06 2.76
C GLN A 2 6.90 -8.71 2.11
N GLN A 3 6.29 -9.71 2.74
CA GLN A 3 5.08 -10.37 2.24
C GLN A 3 3.82 -9.66 2.76
N PRO A 4 2.70 -9.64 2.01
CA PRO A 4 1.41 -9.24 2.54
C PRO A 4 1.03 -10.09 3.76
N ILE A 5 0.38 -9.50 4.76
CA ILE A 5 -0.06 -10.23 5.95
C ILE A 5 -1.57 -10.48 5.92
N GLU A 6 -2.03 -11.44 6.71
CA GLU A 6 -3.47 -11.71 6.81
C GLU A 6 -4.23 -10.52 7.39
N VAL A 7 -5.23 -10.04 6.65
CA VAL A 7 -6.14 -8.95 7.03
C VAL A 7 -7.58 -9.43 6.90
N ASN A 8 -8.40 -9.13 7.91
CA ASN A 8 -9.83 -9.45 7.88
C ASN A 8 -10.64 -8.24 7.37
N GLN A 9 -11.96 -8.42 7.24
CA GLN A 9 -12.85 -7.36 6.72
C GLN A 9 -12.84 -6.09 7.59
N LEU A 10 -12.70 -6.23 8.91
CA LEU A 10 -12.61 -5.09 9.83
C LEU A 10 -11.29 -4.34 9.66
N ASP A 11 -10.18 -5.04 9.45
CA ASP A 11 -8.88 -4.45 9.17
C ASP A 11 -8.94 -3.61 7.88
N ILE A 12 -9.64 -4.09 6.86
CA ILE A 12 -9.82 -3.40 5.57
C ILE A 12 -10.77 -2.20 5.70
N ALA A 13 -11.77 -2.28 6.56
CA ALA A 13 -12.77 -1.22 6.74
C ALA A 13 -12.27 -0.07 7.64
N PHE A 14 -11.47 -0.38 8.65
CA PHE A 14 -11.03 0.57 9.68
C PHE A 14 -9.51 0.78 9.75
N GLY A 15 -8.74 0.06 8.93
CA GLY A 15 -7.29 0.19 8.86
C GLY A 15 -6.53 -0.41 10.06
N GLY A 16 -7.12 -1.39 10.74
CA GLY A 16 -6.65 -1.88 12.05
C GLY A 16 -5.24 -2.49 12.10
N LYS A 17 -4.67 -2.90 10.95
CA LYS A 17 -3.31 -3.45 10.86
C LYS A 17 -2.31 -2.57 10.12
N ALA A 18 -2.67 -1.34 9.77
CA ALA A 18 -1.82 -0.47 8.95
C ALA A 18 -0.40 -0.31 9.51
N MET A 19 -0.24 -0.13 10.83
CA MET A 19 1.08 0.01 11.46
C MET A 19 1.92 -1.27 11.50
N LYS A 20 1.30 -2.44 11.31
CA LYS A 20 2.01 -3.73 11.16
C LYS A 20 2.37 -4.01 9.70
N ILE A 21 1.60 -3.47 8.77
CA ILE A 21 1.80 -3.62 7.33
C ILE A 21 2.86 -2.63 6.85
N LEU A 22 2.72 -1.35 7.22
CA LEU A 22 3.61 -0.28 6.77
C LEU A 22 5.00 -0.46 7.41
N PRO A 23 6.08 -0.38 6.61
CA PRO A 23 7.42 -0.25 7.17
C PRO A 23 7.53 1.09 7.90
N ALA A 24 8.48 1.19 8.84
CA ALA A 24 8.80 2.46 9.49
C ALA A 24 9.18 3.53 8.44
N TYR A 25 8.76 4.78 8.64
CA TYR A 25 8.98 5.85 7.65
C TYR A 25 10.46 6.06 7.29
N SER A 26 11.36 5.87 8.27
CA SER A 26 12.81 5.95 8.08
C SER A 26 13.38 4.84 7.19
N ALA A 27 12.72 3.68 7.13
CA ALA A 27 13.13 2.54 6.32
C ALA A 27 12.59 2.59 4.87
N ILE A 28 11.69 3.54 4.58
CA ILE A 28 11.16 3.73 3.22
C ILE A 28 12.22 4.47 2.39
N PRO A 29 12.59 3.96 1.20
CA PRO A 29 13.50 4.67 0.31
C PRO A 29 12.95 6.05 -0.11
N ASP A 30 13.83 7.04 -0.25
CA ASP A 30 13.40 8.44 -0.49
C ASP A 30 12.64 8.65 -1.81
N GLU A 31 12.85 7.77 -2.80
CA GLU A 31 12.10 7.79 -4.07
C GLU A 31 10.58 7.60 -3.88
N PHE A 32 10.16 6.88 -2.81
CA PHE A 32 8.76 6.65 -2.48
C PHE A 32 8.17 7.74 -1.58
N LYS A 33 9.00 8.57 -0.94
CA LYS A 33 8.55 9.71 -0.14
C LYS A 33 8.11 10.90 -1.00
N LYS A 34 8.40 10.84 -2.31
CA LYS A 34 8.00 11.82 -3.31
C LYS A 34 7.08 11.16 -4.34
N ASP A 35 6.26 11.98 -5.00
CA ASP A 35 5.43 11.56 -6.13
C ASP A 35 6.26 11.46 -7.42
N SER A 36 7.30 10.62 -7.40
CA SER A 36 8.32 10.58 -8.44
C SER A 36 8.41 9.25 -9.20
N ASN A 37 7.73 8.22 -8.72
CA ASN A 37 7.71 6.90 -9.34
C ASN A 37 6.27 6.41 -9.60
N LYS A 38 6.12 5.41 -10.48
CA LYS A 38 4.80 4.88 -10.89
C LYS A 38 3.96 4.39 -9.70
N TRP A 39 4.59 3.84 -8.67
CA TRP A 39 3.90 3.31 -7.50
C TRP A 39 3.42 4.41 -6.57
N SER A 40 4.23 5.45 -6.36
CA SER A 40 3.81 6.64 -5.63
C SER A 40 2.59 7.29 -6.28
N GLN A 41 2.61 7.43 -7.62
CA GLN A 41 1.49 8.00 -8.37
C GLN A 41 0.24 7.12 -8.30
N LEU A 42 0.38 5.79 -8.48
CA LEU A 42 -0.73 4.84 -8.37
C LEU A 42 -1.38 4.88 -6.99
N VAL A 43 -0.58 4.82 -5.92
CA VAL A 43 -1.05 4.81 -4.54
C VAL A 43 -1.61 6.17 -4.12
N SER A 44 -1.01 7.26 -4.57
CA SER A 44 -1.54 8.61 -4.37
C SER A 44 -2.93 8.75 -5.01
N LYS A 45 -3.06 8.34 -6.28
CA LYS A 45 -4.36 8.30 -6.98
C LYS A 45 -5.38 7.44 -6.23
N TRP A 46 -4.98 6.24 -5.80
CA TRP A 46 -5.83 5.35 -5.02
C TRP A 46 -6.28 6.01 -3.72
N PHE A 47 -5.37 6.65 -2.98
CA PHE A 47 -5.68 7.31 -1.71
C PHE A 47 -6.69 8.45 -1.88
N PHE A 48 -6.56 9.28 -2.92
CA PHE A 48 -7.43 10.46 -3.10
C PHE A 48 -8.74 10.17 -3.83
N GLY A 49 -8.77 9.21 -4.75
CA GLY A 49 -9.90 8.99 -5.66
C GLY A 49 -10.35 7.55 -5.82
N GLY A 50 -9.72 6.60 -5.12
CA GLY A 50 -9.91 5.18 -5.37
C GLY A 50 -9.13 4.70 -6.59
N LEU A 51 -9.19 3.39 -6.84
CA LEU A 51 -8.48 2.74 -7.94
C LEU A 51 -9.47 2.00 -8.84
N ASN A 52 -9.47 2.35 -10.14
CA ASN A 52 -10.32 1.67 -11.11
C ASN A 52 -9.76 0.29 -11.46
N LYS A 53 -10.64 -0.59 -11.97
CA LYS A 53 -10.27 -1.99 -12.27
C LYS A 53 -9.24 -2.12 -13.39
N ASP A 54 -9.22 -1.19 -14.33
CA ASP A 54 -8.24 -1.09 -15.42
C ASP A 54 -6.85 -0.68 -14.94
N GLU A 55 -6.76 -0.11 -13.74
CA GLU A 55 -5.51 0.34 -13.12
C GLU A 55 -4.94 -0.68 -12.11
N TRP A 56 -5.62 -1.82 -11.96
CA TRP A 56 -5.19 -2.87 -11.05
C TRP A 56 -3.86 -3.48 -11.52
N PRO A 57 -2.80 -3.38 -10.70
CA PRO A 57 -1.49 -3.88 -11.11
C PRO A 57 -1.47 -5.40 -11.02
N LYS A 58 -0.56 -6.05 -11.75
CA LYS A 58 -0.40 -7.51 -11.67
C LYS A 58 0.46 -7.87 -10.47
N ALA A 59 0.14 -8.98 -9.80
CA ALA A 59 1.00 -9.50 -8.73
C ALA A 59 2.23 -10.16 -9.33
N LYS A 60 3.37 -9.98 -8.67
CA LYS A 60 4.59 -10.73 -8.96
C LYS A 60 4.43 -12.19 -8.54
N ASP A 61 5.28 -13.06 -9.07
CA ASP A 61 5.33 -14.47 -8.71
C ASP A 61 5.44 -14.69 -7.20
N GLY A 62 4.58 -15.57 -6.68
CA GLY A 62 4.53 -15.90 -5.25
C GLY A 62 3.82 -14.89 -4.36
N VAL A 63 3.24 -13.82 -4.91
CA VAL A 63 2.43 -12.84 -4.17
C VAL A 63 0.94 -13.13 -4.38
N ASP A 64 0.19 -13.30 -3.29
CA ASP A 64 -1.27 -13.33 -3.36
C ASP A 64 -1.79 -11.91 -3.67
N TRP A 65 -2.30 -11.75 -4.90
CA TRP A 65 -2.81 -10.48 -5.40
C TRP A 65 -3.92 -9.90 -4.52
N ASN A 66 -4.90 -10.72 -4.13
CA ASN A 66 -6.03 -10.26 -3.32
C ASN A 66 -5.54 -9.81 -1.95
N LEU A 67 -4.62 -10.57 -1.35
CA LEU A 67 -4.07 -10.22 -0.05
C LEU A 67 -3.26 -8.92 -0.12
N ALA A 68 -2.41 -8.76 -1.12
CA ALA A 68 -1.64 -7.55 -1.35
C ALA A 68 -2.53 -6.31 -1.51
N MET A 69 -3.57 -6.39 -2.35
CA MET A 69 -4.53 -5.30 -2.56
C MET A 69 -5.25 -4.91 -1.26
N ARG A 70 -5.70 -5.91 -0.48
CA ARG A 70 -6.36 -5.67 0.81
C ARG A 70 -5.43 -5.04 1.85
N ASN A 71 -4.15 -5.42 1.85
CA ASN A 71 -3.15 -4.82 2.72
C ASN A 71 -2.94 -3.33 2.39
N ILE A 72 -2.78 -2.99 1.11
CA ILE A 72 -2.67 -1.59 0.68
C ILE A 72 -3.92 -0.81 1.07
N GLN A 73 -5.12 -1.34 0.80
CA GLN A 73 -6.38 -0.69 1.18
C GLN A 73 -6.49 -0.43 2.69
N ALA A 74 -6.13 -1.41 3.52
CA ALA A 74 -6.11 -1.26 4.98
C ALA A 74 -5.14 -0.16 5.44
N CYS A 75 -3.98 -0.01 4.79
CA CYS A 75 -3.05 1.08 5.07
C CYS A 75 -3.63 2.45 4.69
N LEU A 76 -4.29 2.55 3.54
CA LEU A 76 -4.79 3.80 3.00
C LEU A 76 -5.99 4.35 3.80
N ILE A 77 -6.88 3.49 4.29
CA ILE A 77 -8.06 3.92 5.07
C ILE A 77 -7.74 4.23 6.54
N CYS A 78 -6.57 3.83 7.04
CA CYS A 78 -6.18 4.05 8.43
C CYS A 78 -5.87 5.53 8.68
N PHE A 79 -6.38 6.08 9.78
CA PHE A 79 -6.14 7.47 10.20
C PHE A 79 -4.93 7.64 11.13
N GLU A 80 -4.38 6.55 11.67
CA GLU A 80 -3.25 6.57 12.61
C GLU A 80 -1.93 7.05 11.98
N PRO A 81 -1.46 6.50 10.84
CA PRO A 81 -0.26 7.02 10.17
C PRO A 81 -0.53 8.36 9.49
N LYS A 82 0.49 9.24 9.49
CA LYS A 82 0.48 10.47 8.69
C LYS A 82 0.25 10.17 7.20
N HIS A 83 -0.38 11.10 6.48
CA HIS A 83 -0.66 10.95 5.04
C HIS A 83 0.60 10.66 4.22
N GLU A 84 1.70 11.34 4.52
CA GLU A 84 2.99 11.11 3.85
C GLU A 84 3.53 9.69 4.10
N HIS A 85 3.35 9.18 5.32
CA HIS A 85 3.84 7.84 5.68
C HIS A 85 2.98 6.75 5.05
N LYS A 86 1.65 6.86 5.10
CA LYS A 86 0.77 5.84 4.50
C LYS A 86 0.97 5.73 2.99
N ILE A 87 1.07 6.86 2.28
CA ILE A 87 1.26 6.87 0.82
C ILE A 87 2.64 6.32 0.48
N ALA A 88 3.71 6.81 1.13
CA ALA A 88 5.07 6.36 0.84
C ALA A 88 5.27 4.88 1.15
N GLY A 89 4.74 4.40 2.28
CA GLY A 89 4.88 3.01 2.70
C GLY A 89 4.05 2.07 1.82
N ALA A 90 2.82 2.45 1.49
CA ALA A 90 1.99 1.68 0.56
C ALA A 90 2.59 1.67 -0.86
N ALA A 91 3.17 2.77 -1.33
CA ALA A 91 3.87 2.82 -2.62
C ALA A 91 5.09 1.90 -2.65
N TYR A 92 5.89 1.92 -1.58
CA TYR A 92 7.01 0.99 -1.45
C TYR A 92 6.54 -0.46 -1.45
N LEU A 93 5.53 -0.82 -0.67
CA LEU A 93 4.99 -2.19 -0.64
C LEU A 93 4.38 -2.59 -2.00
N ALA A 94 3.68 -1.68 -2.68
CA ALA A 94 3.17 -1.93 -4.03
C ALA A 94 4.32 -2.25 -5.00
N SER A 95 5.44 -1.53 -4.93
CA SER A 95 6.63 -1.83 -5.73
C SER A 95 7.25 -3.19 -5.45
N GLN A 96 7.06 -3.71 -4.24
CA GLN A 96 7.52 -5.03 -3.85
C GLN A 96 6.58 -6.10 -4.40
N TRP A 97 5.27 -5.89 -4.32
CA TRP A 97 4.23 -6.90 -4.57
C TRP A 97 3.76 -7.00 -6.01
N PHE A 98 3.88 -5.93 -6.77
CA PHE A 98 3.27 -5.82 -8.09
C PHE A 98 4.25 -5.44 -9.20
N GLU A 99 3.86 -5.67 -10.45
CA GLU A 99 4.59 -5.30 -11.68
C GLU A 99 3.76 -4.44 -12.65
#